data_AF-A0A1Y3BT86-F1
#
_entry.id   AF-A0A1Y3BT86-F1
#
_cell.length_a   1.000
_cell.length_b   1.000
_cell.length_c   1.000
_cell.angle_alpha   90.00
_cell.angle_beta   90.00
_cell.angle_gamma   90.00
#
_symmetry.space_group_name_H-M   'P 1'
#
loop_
_entity.id
_entity.type
_entity.pdbx_description
1 polymer ?
#
loop_
_entity_poly.entity_id
_entity_poly.type
_entity_poly.pdbx_seq_one_letter_code
_entity_poly.pdbx_strand_id
1 'polypeptide(L)' 'MTNGIWGEEELYLDGPFQLIPGTHFDLMISNREDKVIIAINGQPAFEYKHRHDPKTIDSLQINGGVVLTSIRYEYK' A
#
# COMPACT_ATOMS: atom_id res chain seq x y z
N MET A 1 10.75 -7.94 1.92
CA MET A 1 11.51 -9.17 2.21
C MET A 1 12.70 -9.22 1.27
N THR A 2 13.87 -9.58 1.76
CA THR A 2 15.07 -9.74 0.92
C THR A 2 15.54 -11.17 1.10
N ASN A 3 15.64 -11.93 -0.01
CA ASN A 3 16.02 -13.36 0.02
C ASN A 3 15.14 -14.22 0.96
N GLY A 4 13.84 -13.95 1.00
CA GLY A 4 12.89 -14.69 1.84
C GLY A 4 12.88 -14.29 3.32
N ILE A 5 13.62 -13.25 3.71
CA ILE A 5 13.72 -12.79 5.11
C ILE A 5 12.96 -11.47 5.28
N TRP A 6 12.18 -11.35 6.36
CA TRP A 6 11.51 -10.11 6.76
C TRP A 6 12.53 -9.04 7.18
N GLY A 7 12.26 -7.80 6.80
CA GLY A 7 13.04 -6.66 7.28
C GLY A 7 12.40 -6.03 8.53
N GLU A 8 12.88 -4.85 8.89
CA GLU A 8 12.30 -4.05 9.98
C GLU A 8 10.84 -3.71 9.71
N GLU A 9 10.00 -3.85 10.75
CA GLU A 9 8.58 -3.52 10.74
C GLU A 9 8.36 -2.01 10.92
N GLU A 10 7.42 -1.44 10.18
CA GLU A 10 7.03 -0.03 10.29
C GLU A 10 5.57 0.03 10.77
N LEU A 11 5.35 0.48 12.01
CA LEU A 11 4.03 0.50 12.66
C LEU A 11 3.42 1.90 12.76
N TYR A 12 4.02 2.89 12.11
CA TYR A 12 3.54 4.26 12.17
C TYR A 12 2.28 4.46 11.33
N LEU A 13 1.27 5.06 11.95
CA LEU A 13 0.05 5.53 11.30
C LEU A 13 -0.12 7.01 11.65
N ASP A 14 -0.35 7.85 10.64
CA ASP A 14 -0.75 9.22 10.88
C ASP A 14 -2.27 9.29 11.08
N GLY A 15 -2.69 9.69 12.28
CA GLY A 15 -4.11 9.80 12.64
C GLY A 15 -4.82 8.48 12.99
N PRO A 16 -6.17 8.48 13.01
CA PRO A 16 -6.97 7.32 13.39
C PRO A 16 -7.00 6.26 12.29
N PHE A 17 -7.14 5.00 12.68
CA PHE A 17 -7.27 3.87 11.74
C PHE A 17 -8.58 3.95 10.95
N GLN A 18 -8.46 3.94 9.62
CA GLN A 18 -9.57 4.25 8.72
C GLN A 18 -10.32 3.02 8.18
N LEU A 19 -9.83 1.80 8.43
CA LEU A 19 -10.46 0.57 7.95
C LEU A 19 -11.37 -0.03 9.03
N ILE A 20 -12.65 -0.20 8.69
CA ILE A 20 -13.67 -0.77 9.58
C ILE A 20 -14.20 -2.05 8.92
N PRO A 21 -14.23 -3.21 9.63
CA PRO A 21 -14.77 -4.45 9.09
C PRO A 21 -16.19 -4.29 8.52
N GLY A 22 -16.44 -4.87 7.35
CA GLY A 22 -17.74 -4.80 6.66
C GLY A 22 -18.04 -3.48 5.94
N THR A 23 -17.12 -2.51 5.99
CA THR A 23 -17.27 -1.21 5.31
C THR A 23 -16.47 -1.19 4.01
N HIS A 24 -17.02 -0.55 2.97
CA HIS A 24 -16.27 -0.30 1.73
C HIS A 24 -15.15 0.73 1.98
N PHE A 25 -14.04 0.55 1.29
CA PHE A 25 -12.95 1.51 1.29
C PHE A 25 -12.32 1.59 -0.10
N ASP A 26 -11.81 2.77 -0.43
CA ASP A 26 -10.93 2.97 -1.59
C ASP A 26 -9.48 3.01 -1.11
N LEU A 27 -8.64 2.16 -1.68
CA LEU A 27 -7.20 2.13 -1.42
C LEU A 27 -6.45 2.62 -2.66
N MET A 28 -5.68 3.69 -2.51
CA MET A 28 -4.79 4.20 -3.55
C MET A 28 -3.34 3.95 -3.16
N ILE A 29 -2.60 3.29 -4.05
CA ILE A 29 -1.16 3.05 -3.91
C ILE A 29 -0.45 3.87 -4.98
N SER A 30 0.37 4.83 -4.56
CA SER A 30 1.14 5.69 -5.47
C SER A 30 2.62 5.41 -5.33
N ASN A 31 3.24 4.89 -6.40
CA ASN A 31 4.69 4.73 -6.47
C ASN A 31 5.34 6.07 -6.87
N ARG A 32 6.21 6.61 -6.00
CA ARG A 32 7.03 7.80 -6.26
C ARG A 32 8.50 7.40 -6.36
N GLU A 33 9.37 8.34 -6.70
CA GLU A 33 10.81 8.07 -6.86
C GLU A 33 11.47 7.63 -5.54
N ASP A 34 11.02 8.17 -4.41
CA ASP A 34 11.62 7.95 -3.08
C ASP A 34 10.81 7.01 -2.17
N LYS A 35 9.51 6.88 -2.41
CA LYS A 35 8.59 6.11 -1.56
C LYS A 35 7.33 5.64 -2.27
N VAL A 36 6.64 4.70 -1.65
CA VAL A 36 5.23 4.42 -1.90
C VAL A 36 4.39 5.25 -0.93
N ILE A 37 3.33 5.88 -1.43
CA ILE A 37 2.34 6.58 -0.62
C ILE A 37 1.02 5.83 -0.70
N ILE A 38 0.40 5.59 0.44
CA ILE A 38 -0.89 4.92 0.57
C ILE A 38 -1.92 5.92 1.09
N ALA A 39 -3.04 6.01 0.39
CA ALA A 39 -4.21 6.77 0.81
C ALA A 39 -5.42 5.84 0.95
N ILE A 40 -6.23 6.07 1.99
CA ILE A 40 -7.48 5.37 2.26
C ILE A 40 -8.60 6.41 2.16
N ASN A 41 -9.62 6.14 1.35
CA ASN A 41 -10.76 7.05 1.15
C ASN A 41 -10.32 8.49 0.79
N GLY A 42 -9.24 8.61 0.01
CA GLY A 42 -8.66 9.89 -0.41
C GLY A 42 -7.80 10.62 0.63
N GLN A 43 -7.64 10.08 1.84
CA GLN A 43 -6.78 10.65 2.88
C GLN A 43 -5.44 9.90 2.96
N PRO A 44 -4.30 10.59 3.05
CA PRO A 44 -3.01 9.95 3.31
C PRO A 44 -3.07 9.11 4.59
N ALA A 45 -2.49 7.90 4.56
CA ALA A 45 -2.48 6.99 5.69
C ALA A 45 -1.06 6.51 6.03
N PHE A 46 -0.30 6.08 5.01
CA PHE A 46 1.03 5.52 5.20
C PHE A 46 2.00 5.96 4.11
N GLU A 47 3.27 6.04 4.47
CA GLU A 47 4.39 6.14 3.52
C GLU A 47 5.34 4.98 3.76
N TYR A 48 5.89 4.43 2.68
CA TYR A 48 6.89 3.36 2.75
C TYR A 48 8.07 3.72 1.86
N LYS A 49 9.24 3.98 2.46
CA LYS A 49 10.45 4.31 1.69
C LYS A 49 10.94 3.08 0.93
N HIS A 50 11.39 3.30 -0.30
CA HIS A 50 11.91 2.21 -1.12
C HIS A 50 13.15 1.59 -0.49
N ARG A 51 13.11 0.27 -0.26
CA ARG A 51 14.27 -0.53 0.16
C ARG A 51 14.99 -1.18 -1.03
N HIS A 52 14.39 -1.14 -2.21
CA HIS A 52 14.89 -1.67 -3.49
C HIS A 52 14.56 -0.70 -4.62
N ASP A 53 15.12 -0.90 -5.81
CA ASP A 53 14.80 -0.06 -6.97
C ASP A 53 13.30 -0.19 -7.33
N PRO A 54 12.51 0.89 -7.25
CA PRO A 54 11.08 0.85 -7.52
C PRO A 54 10.73 0.39 -8.95
N LYS A 55 11.69 0.45 -9.89
CA LYS A 55 11.51 -0.04 -11.26
C LYS A 55 11.41 -1.57 -11.35
N THR A 56 11.77 -2.28 -10.28
CA THR A 56 11.70 -3.75 -10.23
C THR A 56 10.32 -4.28 -9.83
N ILE A 57 9.37 -3.41 -9.50
CA ILE A 57 8.01 -3.79 -9.13
C ILE A 57 7.20 -4.11 -10.39
N ASP A 58 6.77 -5.36 -10.55
CA ASP A 58 6.02 -5.84 -11.73
C ASP A 58 4.72 -6.58 -11.40
N SER A 59 4.47 -6.86 -10.12
CA SER A 59 3.41 -7.74 -9.65
C SER A 59 2.66 -7.14 -8.47
N LEU A 60 1.33 -7.27 -8.48
CA LEU A 60 0.45 -6.91 -7.36
C LEU A 60 -0.22 -8.17 -6.82
N GLN A 61 -0.09 -8.42 -5.52
CA GLN A 61 -0.76 -9.51 -4.82
C GLN A 61 -1.65 -8.94 -3.72
N ILE A 62 -2.91 -9.37 -3.68
CA ILE A 62 -3.89 -8.99 -2.65
C ILE A 62 -4.40 -10.28 -2.01
N ASN A 63 -4.21 -10.40 -0.69
CA ASN A 63 -4.60 -11.56 0.10
C ASN A 63 -5.33 -11.13 1.38
N GLY A 64 -5.98 -12.08 2.06
CA GLY A 64 -6.64 -11.87 3.34
C GLY A 64 -8.16 -11.64 3.22
N GLY A 65 -8.77 -11.14 4.30
CA GLY A 65 -10.21 -10.94 4.41
C GLY A 65 -10.70 -9.67 3.71
N VAL A 66 -10.60 -9.62 2.39
CA VAL A 66 -11.06 -8.50 1.57
C VAL A 66 -11.94 -8.98 0.42
N VAL A 67 -12.99 -8.23 0.11
CA VAL A 67 -13.80 -8.44 -1.08
C VAL A 67 -13.41 -7.39 -2.12
N LEU A 68 -12.84 -7.84 -3.24
CA LEU A 68 -12.44 -6.94 -4.32
C LEU A 68 -13.65 -6.60 -5.20
N THR A 69 -13.94 -5.31 -5.31
CA THR A 69 -15.01 -4.80 -6.19
C THR A 69 -14.46 -4.30 -7.52
N SER A 70 -13.30 -3.64 -7.51
CA SER A 70 -12.60 -3.20 -8.73
C SER A 70 -11.12 -2.94 -8.47
N ILE A 71 -10.32 -3.04 -9.52
CA ILE A 71 -8.91 -2.62 -9.55
C ILE A 71 -8.73 -1.72 -10.77
N ARG A 72 -8.06 -0.59 -10.58
CA ARG A 72 -7.68 0.35 -11.65
C ARG A 72 -6.21 0.68 -11.49
N TYR A 73 -5.51 0.80 -12.62
CA TYR A 73 -4.11 1.22 -12.64
C TYR A 73 -3.94 2.31 -13.69
N GLU A 74 -3.05 3.25 -13.41
CA GLU A 74 -2.68 4.34 -14.30
C GLU A 74 -1.15 4.40 -14.35
N TYR A 75 -0.60 4.43 -15.57
CA TYR A 75 0.81 4.73 -15.81
C TYR A 75 0.90 6.16 -16.34
N LYS A 76 1.83 6.93 -15.80
CA LYS A 76 2.22 8.23 -16.36
C LYS A 76 3.51 8.07 -17.15
#